data_AF-A0AAE4NXZ3-F1
#
_entry.id   AF-A0AAE4NXZ3-F1
#
_cell.length_a   1.000
_cell.length_b   1.000
_cell.length_c   1.000
_cell.angle_alpha   90.00
_cell.angle_beta   90.00
_cell.angle_gamma   90.00
#
_symmetry.space_group_name_H-M   'P 1'
#
loop_
_entity.id
_entity.type
_entity.pdbx_description
1 polymer ?
#
loop_
_entity_poly.entity_id
_entity_poly.type
_entity_poly.pdbx_seq_one_letter_code
_entity_poly.pdbx_strand_id
1 'polypeptide(L)'
;MPKKATQKRRKTIAKKRTDARKKLWVLFVILFLSLIGIGFYMKDQVVFYYAMHFKGKEGHSLKNPKTEEERINKIISLYSDRVFGIDISHYQRKEDINWKKLTIANGAIDIRFILLRATMGKDGKDQHFDEYWKTSKKNELIRGAYHFYRPKEDPVQQANNFLETVKLESGDLRPVLDIEKIPKHKSLDDFRSDLKVWLKIVEEAYGEKPIIYTYYYFYRDYLQDDFKDYPLWLANYNDVDVPSDKTEWRFWQFTEKGIVNGINTKVDVNVFDGNMWLLKSLTLD
;
A
#
# COMPACT_ATOMS: atom_id res chain seq x y z
N MET A 1 -71.53 -28.19 28.99
CA MET A 1 -70.08 -28.01 29.18
C MET A 1 -69.39 -27.27 28.00
N PRO A 2 -69.42 -25.92 27.89
CA PRO A 2 -68.71 -25.21 26.80
C PRO A 2 -67.56 -24.27 27.23
N LYS A 3 -67.45 -23.88 28.51
CA LYS A 3 -66.52 -22.81 28.94
C LYS A 3 -65.02 -23.19 28.90
N LYS A 4 -64.67 -24.48 29.09
CA LYS A 4 -63.26 -24.95 29.11
C LYS A 4 -62.59 -24.92 27.72
N ALA A 5 -63.33 -25.21 26.64
CA ALA A 5 -62.80 -25.21 25.27
C ALA A 5 -62.43 -23.79 24.78
N THR A 6 -63.26 -22.79 25.10
CA THR A 6 -63.05 -21.39 24.74
C THR A 6 -61.85 -20.76 25.46
N GLN A 7 -61.63 -21.13 26.72
CA GLN A 7 -60.48 -20.65 27.51
C GLN A 7 -59.16 -21.27 27.04
N LYS A 8 -59.17 -22.56 26.66
CA LYS A 8 -58.00 -23.24 26.05
C LYS A 8 -57.65 -22.60 24.71
N ARG A 9 -58.63 -22.35 23.84
CA ARG A 9 -58.45 -21.66 22.54
C ARG A 9 -57.89 -20.24 22.71
N ARG A 10 -58.38 -19.44 23.67
CA ARG A 10 -57.83 -18.12 24.01
C ARG A 10 -56.38 -18.17 24.50
N LYS A 11 -56.04 -19.13 25.38
CA LYS A 11 -54.66 -19.34 25.84
C LYS A 11 -53.73 -19.76 24.69
N THR A 12 -54.17 -20.61 23.77
CA THR A 12 -53.40 -21.02 22.59
C THR A 12 -53.16 -19.85 21.62
N ILE A 13 -54.17 -19.02 21.37
CA ILE A 13 -54.05 -17.81 20.53
C ILE A 13 -53.12 -16.78 21.19
N ALA A 14 -53.23 -16.59 22.51
CA ALA A 14 -52.33 -15.72 23.26
C ALA A 14 -50.87 -16.21 23.16
N LYS A 15 -50.59 -17.50 23.40
CA LYS A 15 -49.26 -18.09 23.25
C LYS A 15 -48.70 -17.93 21.83
N LYS A 16 -49.50 -18.20 20.79
CA LYS A 16 -49.13 -17.96 19.38
C LYS A 16 -48.78 -16.50 19.11
N ARG A 17 -49.53 -15.54 19.66
CA ARG A 17 -49.24 -14.10 19.55
C ARG A 17 -47.95 -13.70 20.29
N THR A 18 -47.68 -14.27 21.47
CA THR A 18 -46.45 -14.01 22.21
C THR A 18 -45.23 -14.59 21.48
N ASP A 19 -45.34 -15.80 20.92
CA ASP A 19 -44.29 -16.43 20.12
C ASP A 19 -44.05 -15.66 18.82
N ALA A 20 -45.11 -15.14 18.16
CA ALA A 20 -44.98 -14.28 16.99
C ALA A 20 -44.28 -12.95 17.32
N ARG A 21 -44.61 -12.30 18.45
CA ARG A 21 -43.93 -11.08 18.92
C ARG A 21 -42.46 -11.34 19.24
N LYS A 22 -42.13 -12.47 19.87
CA LYS A 22 -40.74 -12.86 20.13
C LYS A 22 -39.96 -13.07 18.82
N LYS A 23 -40.55 -13.77 17.84
CA LYS A 23 -39.94 -13.94 16.51
C LYS A 23 -39.72 -12.61 15.79
N LEU A 24 -40.69 -11.70 15.86
CA LEU A 24 -40.57 -10.36 15.28
C LEU A 24 -39.47 -9.54 15.97
N TRP A 25 -39.35 -9.65 17.30
CA TRP A 25 -38.29 -8.98 18.06
C TRP A 25 -36.91 -9.54 17.74
N VAL A 26 -36.77 -10.86 17.62
CA VAL A 26 -35.51 -11.51 17.17
C VAL A 26 -35.14 -11.05 15.76
N LEU A 27 -36.11 -10.99 14.83
CA LEU A 27 -35.88 -10.47 13.48
C LEU A 27 -35.41 -9.01 13.52
N PHE A 28 -36.03 -8.18 14.36
CA PHE A 28 -35.62 -6.78 14.54
C PHE A 28 -34.19 -6.66 15.08
N VAL A 29 -33.81 -7.48 16.06
CA VAL A 29 -32.44 -7.53 16.58
C VAL A 29 -31.45 -7.95 15.49
N ILE A 30 -31.77 -8.98 14.70
CA ILE A 30 -30.92 -9.41 13.58
C ILE A 30 -30.75 -8.27 12.57
N LEU A 31 -31.84 -7.64 12.13
CA LEU A 31 -31.80 -6.50 11.20
C LEU A 31 -30.99 -5.33 11.76
N PHE A 32 -31.16 -5.01 13.05
CA PHE A 32 -30.41 -3.95 13.71
C PHE A 32 -28.90 -4.24 13.75
N LEU A 33 -28.52 -5.48 14.09
CA LEU A 33 -27.11 -5.91 14.06
C LEU A 33 -26.54 -5.91 12.63
N SER A 34 -27.33 -6.32 11.64
CA SER A 34 -26.94 -6.23 10.22
C SER A 34 -26.72 -4.78 9.78
N LEU A 35 -27.59 -3.85 10.19
CA LEU A 35 -27.43 -2.42 9.89
C LEU A 35 -26.19 -1.83 10.54
N ILE A 36 -25.88 -2.21 11.79
CA ILE A 36 -24.64 -1.83 12.45
C ILE A 36 -23.43 -2.39 11.67
N GLY A 37 -23.49 -3.66 11.28
CA GLY A 37 -22.43 -4.31 10.48
C GLY A 37 -22.20 -3.60 9.14
N ILE A 38 -23.27 -3.26 8.42
CA ILE A 38 -23.20 -2.46 7.18
C ILE A 38 -22.62 -1.08 7.46
N GLY A 39 -23.03 -0.42 8.54
CA GLY A 39 -22.50 0.88 8.94
C GLY A 39 -21.00 0.85 9.20
N PHE A 40 -20.50 -0.18 9.90
CA PHE A 40 -19.06 -0.37 10.09
C PHE A 40 -18.34 -0.70 8.79
N TYR A 41 -18.90 -1.57 7.95
CA TYR A 41 -18.34 -1.95 6.66
C TYR A 41 -18.22 -0.76 5.71
N MET A 42 -19.23 0.12 5.68
CA MET A 42 -19.27 1.29 4.79
C MET A 42 -18.61 2.54 5.40
N LYS A 43 -18.14 2.50 6.65
CA LYS A 43 -17.65 3.68 7.37
C LYS A 43 -16.57 4.42 6.58
N ASP A 44 -15.55 3.70 6.12
CA ASP A 44 -14.39 4.30 5.46
C ASP A 44 -14.77 4.89 4.10
N GLN A 45 -15.67 4.22 3.37
CA GLN A 45 -16.23 4.70 2.10
C GLN A 45 -17.05 5.98 2.29
N VAL A 46 -17.86 6.07 3.36
CA VAL A 46 -18.63 7.27 3.69
C VAL A 46 -17.71 8.43 4.08
N VAL A 47 -16.66 8.17 4.87
CA VAL A 47 -15.66 9.20 5.26
C VAL A 47 -14.91 9.70 4.03
N PHE A 48 -14.48 8.81 3.15
CA PHE A 48 -13.84 9.15 1.89
C PHE A 48 -14.76 10.02 1.02
N TYR A 49 -16.00 9.58 0.79
CA TYR A 49 -16.97 10.33 0.00
C TYR A 49 -17.22 11.72 0.57
N TYR A 50 -17.40 11.83 1.88
CA TYR A 50 -17.56 13.10 2.58
C TYR A 50 -16.35 14.01 2.38
N ALA A 51 -15.14 13.47 2.52
CA ALA A 51 -13.91 14.26 2.37
C ALA A 51 -13.69 14.76 0.93
N MET A 52 -14.06 13.98 -0.07
CA MET A 52 -13.89 14.36 -1.46
C MET A 52 -14.91 15.40 -1.94
N HIS A 53 -16.14 15.39 -1.40
CA HIS A 53 -17.23 16.22 -1.91
C HIS A 53 -17.65 17.37 -1.00
N PHE A 54 -17.46 17.24 0.32
CA PHE A 54 -17.99 18.20 1.29
C PHE A 54 -16.91 18.83 2.16
N LYS A 55 -15.81 18.13 2.44
CA LYS A 55 -14.68 18.73 3.15
C LYS A 55 -13.94 19.65 2.19
N GLY A 56 -13.77 20.91 2.58
CA GLY A 56 -12.98 21.88 1.81
C GLY A 56 -11.56 21.33 1.58
N LYS A 57 -11.00 21.57 0.38
CA LYS A 57 -9.61 21.20 0.10
C LYS A 57 -8.71 21.89 1.13
N GLU A 58 -7.86 21.13 1.80
CA GLU A 58 -6.81 21.75 2.59
C GLU A 58 -5.94 22.60 1.64
N GLY A 59 -5.56 23.80 2.10
CA GLY A 59 -4.79 24.75 1.30
C GLY A 59 -3.37 24.24 1.08
N HIS A 60 -3.19 23.32 0.12
CA HIS A 60 -1.88 22.96 -0.38
C HIS A 60 -1.38 24.08 -1.30
N SER A 61 -0.15 24.54 -1.08
CA SER A 61 0.55 25.43 -2.01
C SER A 61 0.81 24.72 -3.36
N LEU A 62 0.94 23.39 -3.32
CA LEU A 62 1.14 22.53 -4.48
C LEU A 62 -0.14 22.37 -5.29
N LYS A 63 0.02 22.35 -6.61
CA LYS A 63 -1.07 22.08 -7.56
C LYS A 63 -0.60 21.15 -8.67
N ASN A 64 -1.53 20.36 -9.18
CA ASN A 64 -1.38 19.58 -10.39
C ASN A 64 -2.20 20.20 -11.52
N PRO A 65 -1.81 19.98 -12.79
CA PRO A 65 -2.73 20.18 -13.91
C PRO A 65 -4.03 19.42 -13.66
N LYS A 66 -5.16 19.97 -14.10
CA LYS A 66 -6.50 19.41 -13.83
C LYS A 66 -6.61 17.94 -14.26
N THR A 67 -6.07 17.60 -15.42
CA THR A 67 -6.09 16.22 -15.95
C THR A 67 -5.31 15.25 -15.07
N GLU A 68 -4.17 15.67 -14.53
CA GLU A 68 -3.35 14.87 -13.62
C GLU A 68 -4.04 14.72 -12.25
N GLU A 69 -4.67 15.78 -11.75
CA GLU A 69 -5.47 15.72 -10.52
C GLU A 69 -6.67 14.76 -10.67
N GLU A 70 -7.39 14.82 -11.79
CA GLU A 70 -8.51 13.92 -12.09
C GLU A 70 -8.06 12.45 -12.17
N ARG A 71 -6.93 12.19 -12.84
CA ARG A 71 -6.32 10.85 -12.95
C ARG A 71 -5.93 10.29 -11.58
N ILE A 72 -5.23 11.07 -10.75
CA ILE A 72 -4.82 10.69 -9.40
C ILE A 72 -6.05 10.40 -8.53
N ASN A 73 -7.05 11.28 -8.55
CA ASN A 73 -8.26 11.12 -7.73
C ASN A 73 -9.10 9.93 -8.17
N LYS A 74 -9.16 9.63 -9.47
CA LYS A 74 -9.80 8.43 -10.01
C LYS A 74 -9.17 7.17 -9.41
N ILE A 75 -7.84 7.06 -9.42
CA ILE A 75 -7.12 5.90 -8.87
C ILE A 75 -7.32 5.81 -7.35
N ILE A 76 -7.18 6.92 -6.61
CA ILE A 76 -7.43 6.93 -5.17
C ILE A 76 -8.86 6.47 -4.85
N SER A 77 -9.84 6.88 -5.65
CA SER A 77 -11.23 6.45 -5.48
C SER A 77 -11.42 4.96 -5.74
N LEU A 78 -10.84 4.43 -6.82
CA LEU A 78 -10.92 3.01 -7.19
C LEU A 78 -10.32 2.09 -6.12
N TYR A 79 -9.30 2.56 -5.39
CA TYR A 79 -8.58 1.79 -4.38
C TYR A 79 -8.78 2.33 -2.97
N SER A 80 -9.87 3.05 -2.71
CA SER A 80 -10.14 3.70 -1.41
C SER A 80 -10.27 2.72 -0.23
N ASP A 81 -10.47 1.43 -0.49
CA ASP A 81 -10.49 0.34 0.49
C ASP A 81 -9.12 -0.37 0.65
N ARG A 82 -8.08 0.11 -0.02
CA ARG A 82 -6.71 -0.42 0.04
C ARG A 82 -5.79 0.44 0.88
N VAL A 83 -4.59 -0.08 1.11
CA VAL A 83 -3.56 0.60 1.90
C VAL A 83 -2.70 1.48 1.01
N PHE A 84 -2.57 2.76 1.36
CA PHE A 84 -1.71 3.71 0.65
C PHE A 84 -0.38 3.93 1.39
N GLY A 85 0.64 4.23 0.59
CA GLY A 85 1.98 4.53 1.06
C GLY A 85 2.66 5.56 0.17
N ILE A 86 3.87 5.94 0.56
CA ILE A 86 4.74 6.82 -0.23
C ILE A 86 6.12 6.18 -0.34
N ASP A 87 6.91 6.65 -1.28
CA ASP A 87 8.35 6.38 -1.30
C ASP A 87 9.14 7.68 -1.41
N ILE A 88 10.24 7.76 -0.67
CA ILE A 88 11.06 8.97 -0.57
C ILE A 88 12.55 8.63 -0.49
N SER A 89 13.35 9.64 -0.81
CA SER A 89 14.80 9.63 -0.73
C SER A 89 15.32 10.99 -0.26
N HIS A 90 16.63 11.25 -0.41
CA HIS A 90 17.18 12.59 -0.14
C HIS A 90 16.58 13.75 -0.94
N TYR A 91 15.77 13.47 -1.97
CA TYR A 91 15.14 14.52 -2.78
C TYR A 91 13.99 15.21 -2.04
N GLN A 92 13.32 14.50 -1.13
CA GLN A 92 12.40 15.10 -0.18
C GLN A 92 13.22 15.63 0.99
N ARG A 93 13.17 16.95 1.24
CA ARG A 93 13.92 17.57 2.32
C ARG A 93 13.19 17.35 3.64
N LYS A 94 13.95 17.20 4.73
CA LYS A 94 13.41 16.93 6.08
C LYS A 94 12.44 18.00 6.55
N GLU A 95 12.75 19.25 6.22
CA GLU A 95 11.96 20.42 6.62
C GLU A 95 10.62 20.49 5.90
N ASP A 96 10.48 19.78 4.78
CA ASP A 96 9.25 19.70 4.02
C ASP A 96 8.30 18.60 4.54
N ILE A 97 8.71 17.78 5.52
CA ILE A 97 7.96 16.60 5.99
C ILE A 97 7.51 16.76 7.45
N ASN A 98 6.19 16.80 7.64
CA ASN A 98 5.51 16.63 8.91
C ASN A 98 4.92 15.22 9.01
N TRP A 99 5.69 14.34 9.64
CA TRP A 99 5.39 12.92 9.83
C TRP A 99 4.09 12.61 10.56
N LYS A 100 3.57 13.56 11.36
CA LYS A 100 2.32 13.37 12.11
C LYS A 100 1.06 13.59 11.28
N LYS A 101 1.20 14.05 10.03
CA LYS A 101 0.06 14.51 9.21
C LYS A 101 0.01 13.88 7.81
N LEU A 102 0.55 12.68 7.63
CA LEU A 102 0.67 12.04 6.32
C LEU A 102 -0.67 11.44 5.86
N THR A 103 -1.41 12.22 5.09
CA THR A 103 -2.74 11.82 4.58
C THR A 103 -2.98 12.30 3.15
N ILE A 104 -3.83 11.60 2.42
CA ILE A 104 -4.32 11.97 1.08
C ILE A 104 -5.85 12.10 1.08
N ALA A 105 -6.45 12.41 -0.06
CA ALA A 105 -7.90 12.55 -0.22
C ALA A 105 -8.53 13.50 0.82
N ASN A 106 -7.98 14.72 0.93
CA ASN A 106 -8.39 15.72 1.92
C ASN A 106 -8.36 15.21 3.38
N GLY A 107 -7.45 14.29 3.69
CA GLY A 107 -7.30 13.72 5.02
C GLY A 107 -8.24 12.57 5.35
N ALA A 108 -8.88 11.94 4.35
CA ALA A 108 -9.68 10.74 4.56
C ALA A 108 -8.86 9.45 4.59
N ILE A 109 -7.70 9.44 3.93
CA ILE A 109 -6.87 8.26 3.80
C ILE A 109 -5.51 8.53 4.42
N ASP A 110 -5.15 7.73 5.40
CA ASP A 110 -3.83 7.78 6.03
C ASP A 110 -2.79 7.08 5.16
N ILE A 111 -1.59 7.65 5.11
CA ILE A 111 -0.40 6.95 4.63
C ILE A 111 0.02 5.95 5.71
N ARG A 112 0.16 4.68 5.34
CA ARG A 112 0.40 3.60 6.30
C ARG A 112 1.71 2.86 6.11
N PHE A 113 2.30 2.95 4.93
CA PHE A 113 3.64 2.44 4.68
C PHE A 113 4.52 3.47 3.98
N ILE A 114 5.82 3.26 4.10
CA ILE A 114 6.83 4.10 3.46
C ILE A 114 8.01 3.27 2.96
N LEU A 115 8.42 3.49 1.71
CA LEU A 115 9.63 2.88 1.14
C LEU A 115 10.72 3.95 1.06
N LEU A 116 11.89 3.65 1.60
CA LEU A 116 12.97 4.62 1.80
C LEU A 116 14.19 4.20 1.00
N ARG A 117 14.77 5.11 0.23
CA ARG A 117 16.05 4.79 -0.42
C ARG A 117 17.10 4.61 0.66
N ALA A 118 17.73 3.45 0.69
CA ALA A 118 18.84 3.20 1.59
C ALA A 118 20.17 3.44 0.88
N THR A 119 20.33 2.81 -0.27
CA THR A 119 21.60 2.75 -0.98
C THR A 119 21.41 2.86 -2.49
N MET A 120 22.49 3.20 -3.18
CA MET A 120 22.55 3.30 -4.62
C MET A 120 23.92 2.84 -5.10
N GLY A 121 23.96 1.81 -5.95
CA GLY A 121 25.22 1.28 -6.43
C GLY A 121 26.09 0.69 -5.32
N LYS A 122 27.37 0.47 -5.60
CA LYS A 122 28.30 -0.26 -4.73
C LYS A 122 28.69 0.47 -3.45
N ASP A 123 28.53 1.79 -3.37
CA ASP A 123 29.04 2.62 -2.28
C ASP A 123 28.15 3.82 -1.92
N GLY A 124 27.08 4.08 -2.67
CA GLY A 124 26.16 5.17 -2.38
C GLY A 124 25.25 4.84 -1.20
N LYS A 125 25.21 5.74 -0.21
CA LYS A 125 24.23 5.75 0.89
C LYS A 125 23.37 7.01 0.80
N ASP A 126 22.05 6.87 0.96
CA ASP A 126 21.17 8.03 0.98
C ASP A 126 21.34 8.82 2.29
N GLN A 127 21.64 10.12 2.17
CA GLN A 127 21.97 11.00 3.29
C GLN A 127 20.83 11.20 4.30
N HIS A 128 19.59 10.83 3.97
CA HIS A 128 18.45 10.97 4.86
C HIS A 128 17.93 9.63 5.40
N PHE A 129 18.48 8.50 4.93
CA PHE A 129 18.00 7.16 5.26
C PHE A 129 17.91 6.93 6.77
N ASP A 130 19.01 7.07 7.52
CA ASP A 130 19.04 6.72 8.96
C ASP A 130 18.00 7.51 9.78
N GLU A 131 17.76 8.78 9.42
CA GLU A 131 16.79 9.63 10.09
C GLU A 131 15.36 9.25 9.71
N TYR A 132 15.08 9.06 8.42
CA TYR A 132 13.77 8.65 7.92
C TYR A 132 13.40 7.25 8.39
N TRP A 133 14.37 6.35 8.48
CA TRP A 133 14.21 5.01 9.00
C TRP A 133 13.72 5.03 10.45
N LYS A 134 14.37 5.83 11.32
CA LYS A 134 13.97 5.97 12.73
C LYS A 134 12.64 6.70 12.88
N THR A 135 12.44 7.75 12.09
CA THR A 135 11.27 8.63 12.21
C THR A 135 10.00 7.95 11.70
N SER A 136 10.08 7.17 10.61
CA SER A 136 8.94 6.38 10.11
C SER A 136 8.44 5.38 11.15
N LYS A 137 9.34 4.60 11.79
CA LYS A 137 8.98 3.68 12.88
C LYS A 137 8.34 4.40 14.07
N LYS A 138 8.88 5.56 14.46
CA LYS A 138 8.32 6.37 15.56
C LYS A 138 6.89 6.86 15.27
N ASN A 139 6.53 7.02 13.99
CA ASN A 139 5.17 7.39 13.57
C ASN A 139 4.35 6.17 13.12
N GLU A 140 4.75 4.97 13.53
CA GLU A 140 3.98 3.72 13.33
C GLU A 140 3.70 3.37 11.86
N LEU A 141 4.54 3.86 10.94
CA LEU A 141 4.50 3.46 9.54
C LEU A 141 5.19 2.10 9.38
N ILE A 142 4.60 1.23 8.57
CA ILE A 142 5.29 0.06 8.05
C ILE A 142 6.36 0.56 7.07
N ARG A 143 7.62 0.41 7.40
CA ARG A 143 8.73 0.96 6.62
C ARG A 143 9.45 -0.14 5.84
N GLY A 144 9.96 0.19 4.66
CA GLY A 144 10.81 -0.68 3.86
C GLY A 144 11.97 0.10 3.24
N ALA A 145 13.03 -0.62 2.88
CA ALA A 145 14.25 -0.03 2.36
C ALA A 145 14.50 -0.52 0.93
N TYR A 146 14.87 0.39 0.03
CA TYR A 146 15.20 0.05 -1.35
C TYR A 146 16.63 0.39 -1.74
N HIS A 147 17.18 -0.43 -2.63
CA HIS A 147 18.47 -0.26 -3.28
C HIS A 147 18.29 0.16 -4.73
N PHE A 148 18.76 1.35 -5.11
CA PHE A 148 18.78 1.77 -6.51
C PHE A 148 19.92 1.06 -7.26
N TYR A 149 19.56 0.13 -8.14
CA TYR A 149 20.52 -0.70 -8.85
C TYR A 149 21.26 0.07 -9.96
N ARG A 150 22.58 -0.10 -10.02
CA ARG A 150 23.45 0.45 -11.07
C ARG A 150 24.00 -0.67 -11.95
N PRO A 151 23.50 -0.82 -13.19
CA PRO A 151 23.85 -1.94 -14.07
C PRO A 151 25.31 -2.03 -14.54
N LYS A 152 26.15 -1.02 -14.22
CA LYS A 152 27.58 -1.01 -14.59
C LYS A 152 28.49 -1.43 -13.43
N GLU A 153 27.91 -1.65 -12.26
CA GLU A 153 28.64 -1.90 -11.03
C GLU A 153 28.45 -3.36 -10.62
N ASP A 154 29.38 -3.88 -9.83
CA ASP A 154 29.39 -5.28 -9.42
C ASP A 154 28.16 -5.62 -8.54
N PRO A 155 27.38 -6.67 -8.85
CA PRO A 155 26.16 -7.00 -8.11
C PRO A 155 26.43 -7.42 -6.66
N VAL A 156 27.58 -8.05 -6.38
CA VAL A 156 27.94 -8.49 -5.02
C VAL A 156 28.25 -7.28 -4.15
N GLN A 157 29.03 -6.32 -4.65
CA GLN A 157 29.32 -5.07 -3.93
C GLN A 157 28.05 -4.26 -3.68
N GLN A 158 27.14 -4.22 -4.65
CA GLN A 158 25.82 -3.58 -4.49
C GLN A 158 24.98 -4.24 -3.41
N ALA A 159 24.94 -5.58 -3.36
CA ALA A 159 24.23 -6.31 -2.31
C ALA A 159 24.86 -6.06 -0.93
N ASN A 160 26.18 -6.10 -0.84
CA ASN A 160 26.91 -5.84 0.40
C ASN A 160 26.66 -4.41 0.91
N ASN A 161 26.67 -3.40 0.03
CA ASN A 161 26.35 -2.03 0.42
C ASN A 161 24.95 -1.93 1.04
N PHE A 162 23.95 -2.59 0.44
CA PHE A 162 22.60 -2.64 1.00
C PHE A 162 22.59 -3.35 2.36
N LEU A 163 23.21 -4.51 2.49
CA LEU A 163 23.24 -5.29 3.74
C LEU A 163 24.05 -4.61 4.86
N GLU A 164 25.08 -3.83 4.53
CA GLU A 164 25.84 -3.05 5.50
C GLU A 164 25.03 -1.86 6.04
N THR A 165 24.29 -1.20 5.16
CA THR A 165 23.50 0.00 5.49
C THR A 165 22.18 -0.33 6.17
N VAL A 166 21.47 -1.36 5.69
CA VAL A 166 20.13 -1.72 6.13
C VAL A 166 20.20 -2.88 7.10
N LYS A 167 19.57 -2.71 8.26
CA LYS A 167 19.32 -3.78 9.24
C LYS A 167 17.83 -3.84 9.48
N LEU A 168 17.16 -4.74 8.77
CA LEU A 168 15.73 -4.96 8.94
C LEU A 168 15.45 -5.71 10.25
N GLU A 169 14.33 -5.39 10.88
CA GLU A 169 13.79 -6.06 12.06
C GLU A 169 12.34 -6.51 11.79
N SER A 170 11.80 -7.34 12.70
CA SER A 170 10.39 -7.76 12.66
C SER A 170 9.46 -6.57 12.46
N GLY A 171 8.54 -6.69 11.50
CA GLY A 171 7.61 -5.64 11.10
C GLY A 171 8.11 -4.66 10.03
N ASP A 172 9.38 -4.72 9.62
CA ASP A 172 9.87 -4.01 8.43
C ASP A 172 9.52 -4.77 7.15
N LEU A 173 9.21 -4.07 6.06
CA LEU A 173 8.96 -4.70 4.76
C LEU A 173 10.21 -5.41 4.23
N ARG A 174 9.98 -6.44 3.43
CA ARG A 174 11.02 -7.13 2.67
C ARG A 174 11.93 -6.14 1.91
N PRO A 175 13.23 -6.46 1.73
CA PRO A 175 14.15 -5.67 0.93
C PRO A 175 13.59 -5.36 -0.45
N VAL A 176 13.84 -4.17 -0.98
CA VAL A 176 13.42 -3.81 -2.34
C VAL A 176 14.65 -3.61 -3.24
N LEU A 177 14.64 -4.24 -4.42
CA LEU A 177 15.58 -3.95 -5.50
C LEU A 177 14.90 -3.05 -6.53
N ASP A 178 15.43 -1.84 -6.72
CA ASP A 178 14.95 -0.86 -7.69
C ASP A 178 15.74 -0.98 -9.00
N ILE A 179 15.05 -1.34 -10.09
CA ILE A 179 15.62 -1.66 -11.40
C ILE A 179 14.98 -0.78 -12.48
N GLU A 180 15.70 0.25 -12.92
CA GLU A 180 15.14 1.22 -13.90
C GLU A 180 15.85 1.26 -15.25
N LYS A 181 17.04 0.67 -15.36
CA LYS A 181 17.90 0.87 -16.55
C LYS A 181 18.53 -0.43 -16.99
N ILE A 182 18.54 -0.64 -18.31
CA ILE A 182 19.39 -1.64 -18.93
C ILE A 182 20.82 -1.10 -19.09
N PRO A 183 21.84 -1.95 -18.99
CA PRO A 183 23.20 -1.55 -19.29
C PRO A 183 23.41 -1.43 -20.81
N LYS A 184 24.21 -0.43 -21.24
CA LYS A 184 24.62 -0.28 -22.65
C LYS A 184 25.80 -1.17 -23.09
N HIS A 185 26.42 -1.89 -22.15
CA HIS A 185 27.76 -2.47 -22.30
C HIS A 185 27.82 -3.96 -21.95
N LYS A 186 26.66 -4.59 -21.70
CA LYS A 186 26.54 -6.02 -21.43
C LYS A 186 25.21 -6.53 -21.97
N SER A 187 25.13 -7.83 -22.21
CA SER A 187 23.91 -8.46 -22.74
C SER A 187 22.77 -8.40 -21.71
N LEU A 188 21.53 -8.60 -22.18
CA LEU A 188 20.37 -8.70 -21.29
C LEU A 188 20.47 -9.92 -20.37
N ASP A 189 21.03 -11.03 -20.86
CA ASP A 189 21.17 -12.26 -20.06
C ASP A 189 22.23 -12.11 -18.97
N ASP A 190 23.34 -11.44 -19.25
CA ASP A 190 24.33 -11.08 -18.23
C ASP A 190 23.73 -10.10 -17.22
N PHE A 191 22.86 -9.18 -17.66
CA PHE A 191 22.17 -8.24 -16.76
C PHE A 191 21.21 -8.96 -15.82
N ARG A 192 20.38 -9.86 -16.35
CA ARG A 192 19.49 -10.70 -15.54
C ARG A 192 20.27 -11.59 -14.58
N SER A 193 21.41 -12.13 -15.02
CA SER A 193 22.29 -12.93 -14.17
C SER A 193 22.84 -12.12 -12.99
N ASP A 194 23.27 -10.89 -13.21
CA ASP A 194 23.71 -10.00 -12.11
C ASP A 194 22.57 -9.68 -11.13
N LEU A 195 21.36 -9.40 -11.64
CA LEU A 195 20.20 -9.15 -10.80
C LEU A 195 19.89 -10.37 -9.92
N LYS A 196 19.95 -11.59 -10.47
CA LYS A 196 19.79 -12.83 -9.72
C LYS A 196 20.87 -12.99 -8.64
N VAL A 197 22.11 -12.57 -8.90
CA VAL A 197 23.19 -12.57 -7.88
C VAL A 197 22.82 -11.64 -6.73
N TRP A 198 22.43 -10.40 -7.01
CA TRP A 198 22.02 -9.45 -5.97
C TRP A 198 20.83 -9.99 -5.15
N LEU A 199 19.77 -10.44 -5.85
CA LEU A 199 18.55 -10.94 -5.21
C LEU A 199 18.84 -12.14 -4.32
N LYS A 200 19.66 -13.09 -4.78
CA LYS A 200 20.05 -14.26 -4.02
C LYS A 200 20.80 -13.89 -2.73
N ILE A 201 21.78 -12.99 -2.80
CA ILE A 201 22.55 -12.58 -1.61
C ILE A 201 21.63 -11.97 -0.55
N VAL A 202 20.70 -11.10 -0.98
CA VAL A 202 19.79 -10.41 -0.06
C VAL A 202 18.70 -11.34 0.47
N GLU A 203 18.20 -12.26 -0.36
CA GLU A 203 17.26 -13.32 0.04
C GLU A 203 17.89 -14.26 1.09
N GLU A 204 19.15 -14.67 0.90
CA GLU A 204 19.87 -15.50 1.88
C GLU A 204 20.09 -14.76 3.21
N ALA A 205 20.29 -13.44 3.17
CA ALA A 205 20.51 -12.64 4.38
C ALA A 205 19.25 -12.44 5.23
N TYR A 206 18.08 -12.33 4.60
CA TYR A 206 16.81 -12.04 5.28
C TYR A 206 15.82 -13.21 5.31
N GLY A 207 16.11 -14.29 4.60
CA GLY A 207 15.23 -15.47 4.50
C GLY A 207 13.97 -15.26 3.68
N GLU A 208 13.82 -14.10 3.04
CA GLU A 208 12.62 -13.69 2.31
C GLU A 208 12.99 -13.13 0.94
N LYS A 209 12.17 -13.46 -0.07
CA LYS A 209 12.34 -12.92 -1.43
C LYS A 209 12.21 -11.39 -1.43
N PRO A 210 13.22 -10.65 -1.93
CA PRO A 210 13.10 -9.21 -2.12
C PRO A 210 11.94 -8.82 -3.03
N ILE A 211 11.38 -7.65 -2.81
CA ILE A 211 10.42 -7.02 -3.73
C ILE A 211 11.22 -6.41 -4.89
N ILE A 212 10.75 -6.56 -6.13
CA ILE A 212 11.34 -5.90 -7.30
C ILE A 212 10.52 -4.66 -7.62
N TYR A 213 11.18 -3.51 -7.70
CA TYR A 213 10.62 -2.29 -8.25
C TYR A 213 11.10 -2.04 -9.68
N THR A 214 10.18 -1.67 -10.57
CA THR A 214 10.50 -1.22 -11.93
C THR A 214 9.29 -0.58 -12.62
N TYR A 215 9.49 0.02 -13.80
CA TYR A 215 8.43 0.52 -14.66
C TYR A 215 7.68 -0.61 -15.40
N TYR A 216 6.38 -0.44 -15.65
CA TYR A 216 5.53 -1.43 -16.34
C TYR A 216 6.13 -1.96 -17.65
N TYR A 217 6.50 -1.07 -18.58
CA TYR A 217 7.07 -1.48 -19.87
C TYR A 217 8.45 -2.13 -19.69
N PHE A 218 9.24 -1.68 -18.72
CA PHE A 218 10.54 -2.28 -18.44
C PHE A 218 10.40 -3.71 -17.92
N TYR A 219 9.47 -3.95 -16.99
CA TYR A 219 9.20 -5.30 -16.49
C TYR A 219 8.79 -6.23 -17.62
N ARG A 220 7.78 -5.83 -18.40
CA ARG A 220 7.22 -6.61 -19.51
C ARG A 220 8.28 -6.97 -20.54
N ASP A 221 9.13 -6.02 -20.90
CA ASP A 221 10.06 -6.17 -22.03
C ASP A 221 11.37 -6.87 -21.62
N TYR A 222 11.79 -6.76 -20.36
CA TYR A 222 13.13 -7.21 -19.94
C TYR A 222 13.18 -8.17 -18.76
N LEU A 223 12.22 -8.15 -17.84
CA LEU A 223 12.33 -8.86 -16.56
C LEU A 223 11.29 -9.98 -16.37
N GLN A 224 10.12 -9.87 -17.01
CA GLN A 224 8.96 -10.67 -16.66
C GLN A 224 9.25 -12.17 -16.66
N ASP A 225 9.99 -12.71 -17.62
CA ASP A 225 10.20 -14.16 -17.71
C ASP A 225 11.14 -14.74 -16.64
N ASP A 226 12.06 -13.94 -16.13
CA ASP A 226 13.08 -14.38 -15.17
C ASP A 226 12.67 -14.18 -13.70
N PHE A 227 11.70 -13.29 -13.43
CA PHE A 227 11.42 -12.79 -12.09
C PHE A 227 9.94 -12.88 -11.68
N LYS A 228 9.19 -13.86 -12.22
CA LYS A 228 7.75 -14.06 -11.91
C LYS A 228 7.48 -14.39 -10.45
N ASP A 229 8.42 -15.06 -9.79
CA ASP A 229 8.23 -15.54 -8.42
C ASP A 229 8.61 -14.51 -7.34
N TYR A 230 8.99 -13.29 -7.74
CA TYR A 230 9.32 -12.18 -6.83
C TYR A 230 8.10 -11.26 -6.67
N PRO A 231 7.81 -10.76 -5.45
CA PRO A 231 6.82 -9.72 -5.25
C PRO A 231 7.15 -8.47 -6.10
N LEU A 232 6.15 -7.93 -6.80
CA LEU A 232 6.36 -6.84 -7.74
C LEU A 232 5.79 -5.51 -7.22
N TRP A 233 6.63 -4.48 -7.22
CA TRP A 233 6.26 -3.09 -7.09
C TRP A 233 6.37 -2.41 -8.45
N LEU A 234 5.23 -2.08 -9.06
CA LEU A 234 5.19 -1.64 -10.45
C LEU A 234 4.91 -0.15 -10.55
N ALA A 235 5.76 0.60 -11.24
CA ALA A 235 5.50 1.98 -11.61
C ALA A 235 4.72 2.06 -12.94
N ASN A 236 3.52 2.64 -12.89
CA ASN A 236 2.73 2.92 -14.08
C ASN A 236 1.91 4.21 -13.87
N TYR A 237 2.32 5.28 -14.56
CA TYR A 237 1.72 6.61 -14.42
C TYR A 237 0.70 6.94 -15.52
N ASN A 238 0.38 5.98 -16.38
CA ASN A 238 -0.62 6.16 -17.42
C ASN A 238 -2.03 6.30 -16.80
N ASP A 239 -3.00 6.77 -17.58
CA ASP A 239 -4.41 6.75 -17.18
C ASP A 239 -4.98 5.34 -17.38
N VAL A 240 -4.78 4.51 -16.37
CA VAL A 240 -5.21 3.11 -16.31
C VAL A 240 -5.86 2.81 -14.95
N ASP A 241 -6.75 1.82 -14.91
CA ASP A 241 -7.44 1.43 -13.68
C ASP A 241 -6.65 0.39 -12.87
N VAL A 242 -5.74 -0.31 -13.52
CA VAL A 242 -4.83 -1.32 -12.94
C VAL A 242 -3.43 -1.13 -13.54
N PRO A 243 -2.33 -1.38 -12.80
CA PRO A 243 -0.98 -1.18 -13.32
C PRO A 243 -0.57 -2.21 -14.38
N SER A 244 -1.13 -3.41 -14.32
CA SER A 244 -0.99 -4.49 -15.30
C SER A 244 -2.23 -5.39 -15.22
N ASP A 245 -2.73 -5.83 -16.37
CA ASP A 245 -3.82 -6.80 -16.51
C ASP A 245 -3.32 -8.25 -16.56
N LYS A 246 -2.02 -8.44 -16.79
CA LYS A 246 -1.39 -9.75 -17.04
C LYS A 246 -0.41 -10.19 -15.97
N THR A 247 -0.01 -9.27 -15.09
CA THR A 247 1.05 -9.49 -14.12
C THR A 247 0.50 -9.26 -12.73
N GLU A 248 0.67 -10.24 -11.85
CA GLU A 248 0.40 -10.07 -10.43
C GLU A 248 1.36 -9.01 -9.84
N TRP A 249 0.81 -8.06 -9.10
CA TRP A 249 1.56 -7.01 -8.44
C TRP A 249 1.19 -6.95 -6.97
N ARG A 250 2.07 -6.35 -6.15
CA ARG A 250 1.85 -6.12 -4.72
C ARG A 250 1.77 -4.63 -4.41
N PHE A 251 2.59 -3.83 -5.08
CA PHE A 251 2.57 -2.39 -4.93
C PHE A 251 2.45 -1.73 -6.31
N TRP A 252 1.72 -0.63 -6.38
CA TRP A 252 1.61 0.19 -7.58
C TRP A 252 1.99 1.63 -7.24
N GLN A 253 3.09 2.10 -7.82
CA GLN A 253 3.41 3.53 -7.85
C GLN A 253 2.64 4.15 -9.02
N PHE A 254 1.58 4.87 -8.70
CA PHE A 254 0.64 5.38 -9.70
C PHE A 254 0.86 6.85 -10.05
N THR A 255 1.67 7.56 -9.26
CA THR A 255 2.05 8.94 -9.54
C THR A 255 3.34 9.32 -8.83
N GLU A 256 4.15 10.14 -9.51
CA GLU A 256 5.27 10.91 -8.96
C GLU A 256 4.88 12.34 -8.55
N LYS A 257 3.61 12.70 -8.78
CA LYS A 257 3.04 14.04 -8.61
C LYS A 257 2.03 14.09 -7.48
N GLY A 258 2.12 13.15 -6.53
CA GLY A 258 1.24 13.09 -5.39
C GLY A 258 1.35 14.33 -4.52
N ILE A 259 0.20 14.77 -4.00
CA ILE A 259 0.12 15.81 -2.98
C ILE A 259 -0.33 15.13 -1.71
N VAL A 260 0.59 15.00 -0.76
CA VAL A 260 0.37 14.36 0.52
C VAL A 260 0.38 15.45 1.58
N ASN A 261 -0.65 15.46 2.41
CA ASN A 261 -0.70 16.35 3.55
C ASN A 261 0.50 16.09 4.47
N GLY A 262 1.06 17.16 5.02
CA GLY A 262 2.32 17.09 5.75
C GLY A 262 3.56 16.98 4.85
N ILE A 263 3.47 16.94 3.52
CA ILE A 263 4.64 17.02 2.63
C ILE A 263 4.51 18.25 1.72
N ASN A 264 5.48 19.18 1.80
CA ASN A 264 5.45 20.45 1.06
C ASN A 264 6.07 20.37 -0.34
N THR A 265 6.40 19.16 -0.80
CA THR A 265 6.85 18.85 -2.15
C THR A 265 5.97 17.75 -2.75
N LYS A 266 6.02 17.59 -4.07
CA LYS A 266 5.38 16.44 -4.71
C LYS A 266 6.15 15.17 -4.36
N VAL A 267 5.42 14.08 -4.19
CA VAL A 267 5.98 12.80 -3.75
C VAL A 267 5.37 11.65 -4.53
N ASP A 268 6.13 10.58 -4.62
CA ASP A 268 5.68 9.32 -5.17
C ASP A 268 4.64 8.67 -4.24
N VAL A 269 3.49 8.30 -4.80
CA VAL A 269 2.37 7.71 -4.04
C VAL A 269 2.07 6.32 -4.57
N ASN A 270 1.91 5.42 -3.62
CA ASN A 270 1.76 3.99 -3.85
C ASN A 270 0.46 3.48 -3.26
N VAL A 271 -0.08 2.46 -3.89
CA VAL A 271 -1.14 1.61 -3.33
C VAL A 271 -0.65 0.17 -3.23
N PHE A 272 -0.94 -0.48 -2.10
CA PHE A 272 -0.72 -1.91 -1.90
C PHE A 272 -1.98 -2.70 -2.29
N ASP A 273 -1.82 -3.80 -3.04
CA ASP A 273 -2.92 -4.68 -3.42
C ASP A 273 -3.37 -5.57 -2.26
N GLY A 274 -4.00 -4.95 -1.27
CA GLY A 274 -4.58 -5.63 -0.14
C GLY A 274 -4.91 -4.70 1.03
N ASN A 275 -5.33 -5.32 2.13
CA ASN A 275 -5.60 -4.64 3.38
C ASN A 275 -4.35 -4.65 4.30
N MET A 276 -4.48 -4.06 5.48
CA MET A 276 -3.39 -3.98 6.47
C MET A 276 -2.84 -5.34 6.91
N TRP A 277 -3.67 -6.38 6.96
CA TRP A 277 -3.25 -7.71 7.36
C TRP A 277 -2.37 -8.36 6.28
N LEU A 278 -2.78 -8.25 5.02
CA LEU A 278 -1.96 -8.69 3.89
C LEU A 278 -0.65 -7.91 3.79
N LEU A 279 -0.66 -6.60 4.04
CA LEU A 279 0.57 -5.80 4.05
C LEU A 279 1.55 -6.30 5.11
N LYS A 280 1.07 -6.64 6.31
CA LYS A 280 1.89 -7.21 7.37
C LYS A 280 2.46 -8.59 7.03
N SER A 281 1.82 -9.39 6.17
CA SER A 281 2.43 -10.65 5.69
C SER A 281 3.63 -10.44 4.75
N LEU A 282 3.88 -9.21 4.28
CA LEU A 282 5.08 -8.85 3.54
C LEU A 282 6.17 -8.21 4.42
N THR A 283 5.97 -8.17 5.74
CA THR A 283 7.02 -7.77 6.67
C THR A 283 7.83 -8.99 7.12
N LEU A 284 9.04 -8.76 7.63
CA LEU A 284 9.80 -9.80 8.32
C LEU A 284 9.10 -10.19 9.62
N ASP A 285 9.25 -11.46 10.00
CA ASP A 285 8.75 -12.04 11.25
C ASP A 285 9.54 -11.59 12.48
#